data_AF-A0A401QEK4-F1
#
_entry.id   AF-A0A401QEK4-F1
#
_cell.length_a   1.000
_cell.length_b   1.000
_cell.length_c   1.000
_cell.angle_alpha   90.00
_cell.angle_beta   90.00
_cell.angle_gamma   90.00
#
_symmetry.space_group_name_H-M   'P 1'
#
loop_
_entity.id
_entity.type
_entity.pdbx_description
1 polymer ?
#
loop_
_entity_poly.entity_id
_entity_poly.type
_entity_poly.pdbx_seq_one_letter_code
_entity_poly.pdbx_strand_id
1 'polypeptide(L)'
;VPAGFIVNTTNAGPGALAVTIDGPSKVKLDCLECSEGYKVTYTPMAPGNYLISIKYGGPYHIVGSPFKAKVTGQLLVSSHSLHETSSVQVDSASKLASVAPLGAGPKPHSDSSKVVAKGLGLNKAYVGQKNSFTVDCSKA
;
A
#
# COMPACT_ATOMS: atom_id res chain seq x y z
N VAL A 1 -14.10 -3.42 -11.31
CA VAL A 1 -13.17 -4.17 -10.44
C VAL A 1 -12.44 -3.18 -9.54
N PRO A 2 -12.59 -3.28 -8.22
CA PRO A 2 -11.88 -2.47 -7.22
C PRO A 2 -10.38 -2.78 -7.27
N ALA A 3 -9.55 -1.75 -7.17
CA ALA A 3 -8.12 -1.94 -7.26
C ALA A 3 -7.54 -2.18 -5.86
N GLY A 4 -7.09 -3.40 -5.65
CA GLY A 4 -6.32 -3.76 -4.46
C GLY A 4 -5.01 -4.44 -4.85
N PHE A 5 -4.05 -4.35 -3.95
CA PHE A 5 -2.78 -5.05 -4.02
C PHE A 5 -2.32 -5.47 -2.64
N ILE A 6 -1.57 -6.56 -2.60
CA ILE A 6 -0.95 -7.11 -1.41
C ILE A 6 0.52 -6.71 -1.43
N VAL A 7 0.97 -6.08 -0.35
CA VAL A 7 2.37 -5.80 -0.07
C VAL A 7 2.88 -6.93 0.82
N ASN A 8 3.60 -7.86 0.21
CA ASN A 8 4.18 -8.98 0.93
C ASN A 8 5.44 -8.54 1.67
N THR A 9 5.41 -8.62 3.00
CA THR A 9 6.49 -8.21 3.91
C THR A 9 7.08 -9.38 4.70
N THR A 10 6.64 -10.62 4.43
CA THR A 10 7.03 -11.83 5.17
C THR A 10 8.53 -12.07 5.25
N ASN A 11 9.27 -11.65 4.21
CA ASN A 11 10.72 -11.83 4.11
C ASN A 11 11.52 -10.53 4.35
N ALA A 12 10.84 -9.43 4.71
CA ALA A 12 11.45 -8.10 4.84
C ALA A 12 11.83 -7.72 6.28
N GLY A 13 11.38 -8.50 7.26
CA GLY A 13 11.54 -8.15 8.69
C GLY A 13 10.54 -7.07 9.14
N PRO A 14 10.49 -6.74 10.44
CA PRO A 14 9.56 -5.74 10.96
C PRO A 14 9.89 -4.35 10.40
N GLY A 15 8.86 -3.59 10.03
CA GLY A 15 9.02 -2.25 9.47
C GLY A 15 7.69 -1.53 9.26
N ALA A 16 7.72 -0.20 9.22
CA ALA A 16 6.55 0.61 8.91
C ALA A 16 6.28 0.64 7.41
N LEU A 17 5.04 0.40 6.99
CA LEU A 17 4.60 0.51 5.60
C LEU A 17 4.04 1.91 5.36
N ALA A 18 4.54 2.59 4.33
CA ALA A 18 3.96 3.85 3.86
C ALA A 18 3.54 3.71 2.41
N VAL A 19 2.27 4.02 2.14
CA VAL A 19 1.69 4.02 0.80
C VAL A 19 1.17 5.42 0.49
N THR A 20 1.54 5.94 -0.67
CA THR A 20 1.11 7.25 -1.18
C THR A 20 0.57 7.05 -2.59
N ILE A 21 -0.60 7.61 -2.87
CA ILE A 21 -1.23 7.59 -4.19
C ILE A 21 -1.46 9.04 -4.63
N ASP A 22 -0.76 9.44 -5.67
CA ASP A 22 -0.92 10.73 -6.34
C ASP A 22 -1.75 10.54 -7.61
N GLY A 23 -2.75 11.39 -7.85
CA GLY A 23 -3.55 11.28 -9.07
C GLY A 23 -4.58 12.40 -9.23
N PRO A 24 -5.45 12.31 -10.23
CA PRO A 24 -6.42 13.37 -10.55
C PRO A 24 -7.60 13.47 -9.56
N SER A 25 -7.68 12.60 -8.55
CA SER A 25 -8.68 12.73 -7.48
C SER A 25 -8.17 12.13 -6.19
N LYS A 26 -8.82 12.47 -5.09
CA LYS A 26 -8.69 11.74 -3.84
C LYS A 26 -9.01 10.28 -4.05
N VAL A 27 -8.31 9.45 -3.30
CA VAL A 27 -8.51 8.01 -3.30
C VAL A 27 -8.80 7.59 -1.88
N LYS A 28 -9.88 6.83 -1.70
CA LYS A 28 -10.13 6.19 -0.40
C LYS A 28 -9.18 5.01 -0.26
N LEU A 29 -8.23 5.13 0.66
CA LEU A 29 -7.27 4.08 1.00
C LEU A 29 -7.77 3.28 2.21
N ASP A 30 -7.67 1.96 2.10
CA ASP A 30 -7.96 1.01 3.18
C ASP A 30 -6.81 0.01 3.23
N CYS A 31 -6.30 -0.27 4.43
CA CYS A 31 -5.21 -1.21 4.60
C CYS A 31 -5.58 -2.23 5.68
N LEU A 32 -5.44 -3.51 5.34
CA LEU A 32 -5.73 -4.64 6.22
C LEU A 32 -4.48 -5.50 6.34
N GLU A 33 -4.01 -5.75 7.56
CA GLU A 33 -2.93 -6.70 7.80
C GLU A 33 -3.45 -8.13 7.59
N CYS A 34 -2.66 -8.98 6.92
CA CYS A 34 -2.97 -10.36 6.58
C CYS A 34 -1.71 -11.22 6.80
N SER A 35 -1.86 -12.55 6.78
CA SER A 35 -0.72 -13.48 6.93
C SER A 35 0.41 -13.27 5.90
N GLU A 36 0.07 -12.82 4.70
CA GLU A 36 1.05 -12.53 3.64
C GLU A 36 1.72 -11.16 3.78
N GLY A 37 1.25 -10.26 4.66
CA GLY A 37 1.74 -8.89 4.83
C GLY A 37 0.60 -7.88 4.95
N TYR A 38 0.53 -6.91 4.04
CA TYR A 38 -0.49 -5.84 4.06
C TYR A 38 -1.31 -5.81 2.79
N LYS A 39 -2.62 -5.84 2.93
CA LYS A 39 -3.56 -5.74 1.84
C LYS A 39 -4.10 -4.33 1.73
N VAL A 40 -3.70 -3.64 0.68
CA VAL A 40 -4.08 -2.26 0.40
C VAL A 40 -5.19 -2.27 -0.65
N THR A 41 -6.31 -1.64 -0.32
CA THR A 41 -7.43 -1.43 -1.23
C THR A 41 -7.60 0.06 -1.45
N TYR A 42 -7.80 0.46 -2.69
CA TYR A 42 -7.96 1.86 -3.01
C TYR A 42 -9.12 2.10 -3.99
N THR A 43 -9.93 3.12 -3.71
CA THR A 43 -11.09 3.49 -4.54
C THR A 43 -10.89 4.89 -5.11
N PRO A 44 -10.48 5.00 -6.39
CA PRO A 44 -10.38 6.29 -7.07
C PRO A 44 -11.78 6.83 -7.42
N MET A 45 -11.92 8.16 -7.44
CA MET A 45 -13.18 8.86 -7.75
C MET A 45 -13.21 9.47 -9.16
N ALA A 46 -12.07 9.56 -9.83
CA ALA A 46 -11.95 10.01 -11.22
C ALA A 46 -11.09 9.03 -12.05
N PRO A 47 -11.33 8.94 -13.37
CA PRO A 47 -10.42 8.25 -14.27
C PRO A 47 -9.13 9.06 -14.48
N GLY A 48 -8.03 8.38 -14.79
CA GLY A 48 -6.75 8.99 -15.13
C GLY A 48 -5.57 8.16 -14.66
N ASN A 49 -4.38 8.75 -14.67
CA ASN A 49 -3.16 8.08 -14.26
C ASN A 49 -2.87 8.38 -12.78
N TYR A 50 -2.73 7.32 -11.99
CA TYR A 50 -2.39 7.41 -10.58
C TYR A 50 -1.00 6.82 -10.37
N LEU A 51 -0.22 7.44 -9.49
CA LEU A 51 1.13 7.03 -9.13
C LEU A 51 1.13 6.53 -7.69
N ILE A 52 1.38 5.23 -7.53
CA ILE A 52 1.35 4.54 -6.24
C ILE A 52 2.80 4.34 -5.77
N SER A 53 3.19 5.10 -4.76
CA SER A 53 4.48 4.99 -4.09
C SER A 53 4.36 4.15 -2.83
N ILE A 54 5.14 3.08 -2.74
CA ILE A 54 5.20 2.20 -1.57
C ILE A 54 6.61 2.22 -1.00
N LYS A 55 6.72 2.45 0.31
CA LYS A 55 7.95 2.44 1.11
C LYS A 55 7.80 1.52 2.31
N TYR A 56 8.86 0.85 2.71
CA TYR A 56 8.81 -0.09 3.83
C TYR A 56 10.06 -0.01 4.70
N GLY A 57 9.86 0.06 6.03
CA GLY A 57 10.94 -0.03 7.01
C GLY A 57 11.95 1.13 6.98
N GLY A 58 11.55 2.28 6.42
CA GLY A 58 12.42 3.45 6.27
C GLY A 58 11.99 4.36 5.12
N PRO A 59 12.86 5.26 4.66
CA PRO A 59 12.55 6.22 3.59
C PRO A 59 12.59 5.60 2.18
N TYR A 60 13.03 4.34 2.05
CA TYR A 60 13.30 3.68 0.78
C TYR A 60 12.05 3.06 0.13
N HIS A 61 12.01 3.13 -1.20
CA HIS A 61 10.97 2.53 -2.01
C HIS A 61 11.21 1.03 -2.17
N ILE A 62 10.13 0.24 -2.20
CA ILE A 62 10.19 -1.19 -2.52
C ILE A 62 10.47 -1.39 -4.02
N VAL A 63 10.82 -2.63 -4.40
CA VAL A 63 11.04 -2.96 -5.82
C VAL A 63 9.77 -2.70 -6.65
N GLY A 64 9.92 -1.98 -7.76
CA GLY A 64 8.84 -1.61 -8.69
C GLY A 64 8.07 -0.34 -8.32
N SER A 65 8.28 0.19 -7.11
CA SER A 65 7.73 1.49 -6.70
C SER A 65 8.56 2.63 -7.33
N PRO A 66 7.92 3.71 -7.83
CA PRO A 66 6.47 3.94 -7.86
C PRO A 66 5.77 3.22 -9.03
N PHE A 67 4.57 2.69 -8.76
CA PHE A 67 3.73 1.98 -9.73
C PHE A 67 2.76 2.93 -10.43
N LYS A 68 2.60 2.79 -11.74
CA LYS A 68 1.63 3.58 -12.52
C LYS A 68 0.35 2.79 -12.72
N ALA A 69 -0.72 3.19 -12.04
CA ALA A 69 -2.05 2.61 -12.21
C ALA A 69 -2.91 3.46 -13.14
N LYS A 70 -3.37 2.86 -14.25
CA LYS A 70 -4.33 3.51 -15.15
C LYS A 70 -5.74 3.21 -14.68
N VAL A 71 -6.45 4.26 -14.30
CA VAL A 71 -7.83 4.18 -13.82
C VAL A 71 -8.78 4.58 -14.94
N THR A 72 -9.75 3.71 -15.25
CA THR A 72 -10.74 3.93 -16.31
C THR A 72 -12.16 3.81 -15.75
N GLY A 73 -13.12 4.56 -16.28
CA GLY A 73 -14.52 4.49 -15.85
C GLY A 73 -15.25 5.83 -15.94
N GLN A 74 -16.52 5.85 -15.53
CA GLN A 74 -17.28 7.09 -15.41
C GLN A 74 -16.81 7.86 -14.17
N LEU A 75 -16.48 9.14 -14.38
CA LEU A 75 -16.07 10.08 -13.36
C LEU A 75 -17.22 10.28 -12.36
N LEU A 76 -16.99 9.94 -11.10
CA LEU A 76 -18.00 10.04 -10.04
C LEU A 76 -17.99 11.39 -9.35
N VAL A 77 -16.93 12.18 -9.54
CA VAL A 77 -16.79 13.51 -8.94
C VAL A 77 -16.25 14.48 -9.98
N SER A 78 -17.02 15.54 -10.25
CA SER A 78 -16.61 16.72 -10.98
C SER A 78 -15.74 17.63 -10.10
N SER A 79 -14.56 17.18 -9.68
CA SER A 79 -13.68 18.04 -8.86
C SER A 79 -12.70 18.81 -9.73
N HIS A 80 -12.64 20.11 -9.47
CA HIS A 80 -11.88 21.16 -10.16
C HIS A 80 -10.49 21.38 -9.52
N SER A 81 -9.76 20.33 -9.17
CA SER A 81 -8.38 20.48 -8.71
C SER A 81 -7.49 19.40 -9.30
N LEU A 82 -6.55 19.89 -10.12
CA LEU A 82 -5.45 19.15 -10.68
C LEU A 82 -4.66 18.56 -9.49
N HIS A 83 -4.35 17.27 -9.51
CA HIS A 83 -3.53 16.53 -8.56
C HIS A 83 -3.98 16.51 -7.07
N GLU A 84 -4.41 15.35 -6.60
CA GLU A 84 -4.60 15.03 -5.18
C GLU A 84 -3.65 13.91 -4.75
N THR A 85 -3.19 14.00 -3.50
CA THR A 85 -2.30 13.01 -2.86
C THR A 85 -3.03 12.37 -1.69
N SER A 86 -3.16 11.04 -1.70
CA SER A 86 -3.76 10.25 -0.62
C SER A 86 -2.70 9.32 -0.03
N SER A 87 -2.48 9.34 1.28
CA SER A 87 -1.46 8.51 1.94
C SER A 87 -2.01 7.71 3.11
N VAL A 88 -1.49 6.51 3.31
CA VAL A 88 -1.69 5.69 4.50
C VAL A 88 -0.34 5.25 5.03
N GLN A 89 -0.14 5.38 6.34
CA GLN A 89 1.01 4.84 7.06
C GLN A 89 0.49 3.77 8.01
N VAL A 90 1.11 2.60 7.96
CA VAL A 90 0.80 1.49 8.85
C VAL A 90 2.06 1.18 9.63
N ASP A 91 2.02 1.55 10.90
CA ASP A 91 3.03 1.14 11.86
C ASP A 91 2.78 -0.34 12.13
N SER A 92 3.77 -1.19 11.87
CA SER A 92 3.75 -2.56 12.42
C SER A 92 4.02 -2.46 13.92
N ALA A 93 3.03 -1.94 14.66
CA ALA A 93 3.08 -1.82 16.10
C ALA A 93 2.77 -3.21 16.68
N SER A 94 3.84 -3.95 17.01
CA SER A 94 3.96 -4.88 18.14
C SER A 94 4.65 -6.21 17.79
N LYS A 95 5.95 -6.16 17.49
CA LYS A 95 6.85 -7.23 17.97
C LYS A 95 8.24 -6.73 18.34
N LEU A 96 8.28 -5.67 19.15
CA LEU A 96 9.38 -5.48 20.07
C LEU A 96 8.82 -4.95 21.37
N ALA A 97 8.42 -5.87 22.24
CA ALA A 97 8.34 -5.57 23.66
C ALA A 97 9.73 -5.10 24.10
N SER A 98 9.79 -3.86 24.58
CA SER A 98 10.61 -3.40 25.71
C SER A 98 11.94 -4.15 25.95
N VAL A 99 13.07 -3.48 25.70
CA VAL A 99 14.14 -3.30 26.70
C VAL A 99 15.05 -2.11 26.30
N ALA A 100 15.04 -1.07 27.16
CA ALA A 100 16.15 -0.28 27.73
C ALA A 100 17.41 0.11 26.90
N PRO A 101 18.15 1.16 27.33
CA PRO A 101 19.11 1.90 26.50
C PRO A 101 20.55 1.32 26.55
N LEU A 102 21.40 1.86 25.66
CA LEU A 102 22.87 1.73 25.60
C LEU A 102 23.42 0.38 25.09
N GLY A 103 23.76 0.37 23.80
CA GLY A 103 24.60 -0.64 23.19
C GLY A 103 24.52 -0.55 21.68
N ALA A 104 25.64 -0.21 21.02
CA ALA A 104 25.76 -0.22 19.57
C ALA A 104 25.64 -1.66 19.04
N GLY A 105 24.41 -2.16 18.92
CA GLY A 105 24.05 -3.37 18.19
C GLY A 105 23.53 -3.03 16.79
N PRO A 106 23.61 -3.95 15.82
CA PRO A 106 23.05 -3.72 14.49
C PRO A 106 21.55 -3.45 14.66
N LYS A 107 21.08 -2.27 14.25
CA LYS A 107 19.64 -1.97 14.22
C LYS A 107 18.97 -3.08 13.40
N PRO A 108 17.83 -3.66 13.83
CA PRO A 108 17.07 -4.57 12.98
C PRO A 108 16.67 -3.79 11.72
N HIS A 109 17.41 -4.04 10.65
CA HIS A 109 17.31 -3.28 9.41
C HIS A 109 16.25 -3.98 8.57
N SER A 110 15.07 -3.39 8.46
CA SER A 110 14.05 -3.86 7.52
C SER A 110 14.64 -3.83 6.10
N ASP A 111 14.41 -4.87 5.31
CA ASP A 111 14.87 -4.94 3.93
C ASP A 111 13.73 -4.66 2.96
N SER A 112 13.62 -3.39 2.54
CA SER A 112 12.62 -2.95 1.55
C SER A 112 12.73 -3.67 0.20
N SER A 113 13.88 -4.25 -0.15
CA SER A 113 14.09 -4.98 -1.40
C SER A 113 13.42 -6.35 -1.40
N LYS A 114 13.13 -6.89 -0.20
CA LYS A 114 12.42 -8.16 -0.01
C LYS A 114 10.90 -7.99 -0.03
N VAL A 115 10.43 -6.75 0.00
CA VAL A 115 9.00 -6.44 -0.04
C VAL A 115 8.50 -6.49 -1.48
N VAL A 116 7.42 -7.23 -1.71
CA VAL A 116 6.86 -7.39 -3.07
C VAL A 116 5.39 -7.01 -3.06
N ALA A 117 5.02 -6.02 -3.88
CA ALA A 117 3.61 -5.67 -4.09
C ALA A 117 3.02 -6.44 -5.29
N LYS A 118 1.88 -7.11 -5.11
CA LYS A 118 1.17 -7.84 -6.17
C LYS A 118 -0.32 -7.54 -6.13
N GLY A 119 -0.92 -7.28 -7.30
CA GLY A 119 -2.35 -7.10 -7.44
C GLY A 119 -2.70 -6.38 -8.73
N LEU A 120 -3.85 -6.70 -9.32
CA LEU A 120 -4.34 -6.03 -10.53
C LEU A 120 -4.45 -4.51 -10.34
N GLY A 121 -4.70 -4.09 -9.09
CA GLY A 121 -4.75 -2.70 -8.69
C GLY A 121 -3.42 -1.94 -8.85
N LEU A 122 -2.27 -2.58 -8.99
CA LEU A 122 -1.01 -1.84 -9.24
C LEU A 122 -0.92 -1.32 -10.68
N ASN A 123 -1.68 -1.89 -11.62
CA ASN A 123 -1.65 -1.55 -13.04
C ASN A 123 -2.97 -0.97 -13.55
N LYS A 124 -4.11 -1.49 -13.09
CA LYS A 124 -5.44 -1.09 -13.57
C LYS A 124 -6.45 -0.96 -12.43
N ALA A 125 -7.26 0.11 -12.46
CA ALA A 125 -8.40 0.28 -11.56
C ALA A 125 -9.65 0.80 -12.28
N TYR A 126 -10.79 0.66 -11.62
CA TYR A 126 -12.05 1.27 -12.04
C TYR A 126 -12.60 2.20 -10.96
N VAL A 127 -13.18 3.31 -11.39
CA VAL A 127 -13.76 4.34 -10.51
C VAL A 127 -14.94 3.75 -9.71
N GLY A 128 -15.00 4.04 -8.40
CA GLY A 128 -16.20 3.86 -7.58
C GLY A 128 -16.58 2.45 -7.14
N GLN A 129 -15.86 1.41 -7.53
CA GLN A 129 -16.16 0.05 -7.07
C GLN A 129 -15.40 -0.30 -5.79
N LYS A 130 -16.09 -0.90 -4.81
CA LYS A 130 -15.56 -1.49 -3.56
C LYS A 130 -15.58 -3.03 -3.67
N ASN A 131 -14.47 -3.73 -3.37
CA ASN A 131 -14.47 -5.19 -3.25
C ASN A 131 -13.82 -5.54 -1.93
N SER A 132 -14.56 -6.35 -1.17
CA SER A 132 -13.96 -7.29 -0.25
C SER A 132 -13.33 -8.40 -1.06
N PHE A 133 -12.13 -8.81 -0.67
CA PHE A 133 -11.55 -10.07 -1.11
C PHE A 133 -11.52 -10.93 0.15
N THR A 134 -12.36 -11.95 0.24
CA THR A 134 -12.30 -12.92 1.33
C THR A 134 -11.06 -13.77 1.09
N VAL A 135 -10.03 -13.61 1.92
CA VAL A 135 -8.90 -14.54 1.93
C VAL A 135 -9.36 -15.71 2.78
N ASP A 136 -9.69 -16.81 2.12
CA ASP A 136 -10.00 -18.07 2.78
C ASP A 136 -8.68 -18.71 3.21
N CYS A 137 -8.30 -18.52 4.49
CA CYS A 137 -7.11 -19.14 5.09
C CYS A 137 -7.36 -20.59 5.56
N SER A 138 -8.32 -21.32 4.98
CA SER A 138 -8.76 -22.63 5.52
C SER A 138 -7.84 -23.81 5.19
N LYS A 139 -6.63 -23.57 4.67
CA LYS A 139 -5.59 -24.60 4.56
C LYS A 139 -4.23 -24.05 5.04
N ALA A 140 -4.11 -23.96 6.36
CA ALA A 140 -2.83 -24.00 7.07
C ALA A 140 -2.68 -25.37 7.74
#